data_AF-A0A3L7Z6I4-F1
#
_entry.id   AF-A0A3L7Z6I4-F1
#
_cell.length_a   1.000
_cell.length_b   1.000
_cell.length_c   1.000
_cell.angle_alpha   90.00
_cell.angle_beta   90.00
_cell.angle_gamma   90.00
#
_symmetry.space_group_name_H-M   'P 1'
#
loop_
_entity.id
_entity.type
_entity.pdbx_description
1 polymer ?
#
loop_
_entity_poly.entity_id
_entity_poly.type
_entity_poly.pdbx_seq_one_letter_code
_entity_poly.pdbx_strand_id
1 'polypeptide(L)' 'MSQVKGIPYGLSDFNRIRNGNFYFVDKTMYLPLIEKMPSYLFLIRPRRFGKSVFLSMMRTY' A
#
# COMPACT_ATOMS: atom_id res chain seq x y z
N MET A 1 -27.64 -3.21 5.31
CA MET A 1 -26.56 -3.25 6.33
C MET A 1 -25.24 -2.94 5.64
N SER A 2 -24.53 -1.89 6.05
CA SER A 2 -23.20 -1.62 5.50
C SER A 2 -22.26 -2.75 5.93
N GLN A 3 -21.74 -3.52 4.97
CA GLN A 3 -20.73 -4.53 5.29
C GLN A 3 -19.51 -3.84 5.91
N VAL A 4 -19.12 -4.32 7.09
CA VAL A 4 -17.88 -3.88 7.75
C VAL A 4 -16.71 -4.19 6.82
N LYS A 5 -15.81 -3.23 6.63
CA LYS A 5 -14.60 -3.44 5.83
C LYS A 5 -13.79 -4.60 6.41
N GLY A 6 -13.28 -5.49 5.56
CA GLY A 6 -12.40 -6.56 5.97
C GLY A 6 -10.99 -6.04 6.29
N ILE A 7 -10.29 -6.67 7.21
CA ILE A 7 -8.84 -6.43 7.40
C ILE A 7 -8.10 -7.23 6.31
N PRO A 8 -7.32 -6.58 5.41
CA PRO A 8 -6.64 -7.26 4.30
C PRO A 8 -5.38 -8.00 4.77
N TYR A 9 -5.52 -8.95 5.69
CA TYR A 9 -4.40 -9.71 6.22
C TYR A 9 -3.84 -10.67 5.18
N GLY A 10 -2.54 -10.54 4.88
CA GLY A 10 -1.88 -11.36 3.85
C GLY A 10 -2.20 -10.96 2.41
N LEU A 11 -3.11 -10.00 2.19
CA LEU A 11 -3.41 -9.46 0.88
C LEU A 11 -2.36 -8.40 0.53
N SER A 12 -1.58 -8.66 -0.52
CA SER A 12 -0.50 -7.75 -0.98
C SER A 12 -0.83 -6.99 -2.26
N ASP A 13 -1.99 -7.25 -2.85
CA ASP A 13 -2.46 -6.66 -4.11
C ASP A 13 -3.26 -5.40 -3.83
N PHE A 14 -2.71 -4.25 -4.24
CA PHE A 14 -3.35 -2.96 -4.03
C PHE A 14 -4.67 -2.81 -4.79
N ASN A 15 -4.79 -3.34 -6.01
CA ASN A 15 -6.03 -3.23 -6.80
C ASN A 15 -7.18 -3.98 -6.12
N ARG A 16 -6.89 -5.17 -5.57
CA ARG A 16 -7.88 -5.94 -4.80
C ARG A 16 -8.29 -5.25 -3.52
N ILE A 17 -7.35 -4.57 -2.85
CA ILE A 17 -7.64 -3.79 -1.65
C ILE A 17 -8.49 -2.55 -2.00
N ARG A 18 -8.16 -1.84 -3.08
CA ARG A 18 -8.83 -0.62 -3.53
C ARG A 18 -10.27 -0.89 -4.00
N ASN A 19 -10.47 -1.95 -4.78
CA ASN A 19 -11.78 -2.30 -5.35
C ASN A 19 -12.60 -3.21 -4.42
N GLY A 20 -11.96 -3.82 -3.43
CA GLY A 20 -12.62 -4.62 -2.40
C GLY A 20 -13.06 -3.78 -1.22
N ASN A 21 -14.01 -4.30 -0.43
CA ASN A 21 -14.45 -3.67 0.82
C ASN A 21 -13.43 -3.95 1.94
N PHE A 22 -12.18 -3.48 1.79
CA PHE A 22 -11.09 -3.69 2.75
C PHE A 22 -10.63 -2.39 3.41
N TYR A 23 -10.07 -2.50 4.61
CA TYR A 23 -9.40 -1.39 5.28
C TYR A 23 -8.03 -1.12 4.65
N PHE A 24 -7.83 0.10 4.20
CA PHE A 24 -6.55 0.58 3.69
C PHE A 24 -6.31 2.00 4.18
N VAL A 25 -5.08 2.27 4.58
CA VAL A 25 -4.65 3.63 4.94
C VAL A 25 -3.96 4.21 3.71
N ASP A 26 -4.58 5.25 3.14
CA ASP A 26 -4.02 5.91 1.97
C ASP A 26 -2.70 6.62 2.32
N LYS A 27 -1.65 6.27 1.57
CA LYS A 27 -0.29 6.84 1.69
C LYS A 27 0.21 7.42 0.38
N THR A 28 -0.68 7.60 -0.61
CA THR A 28 -0.35 8.18 -1.93
C THR A 28 0.26 9.57 -1.82
N MET A 29 -0.10 10.34 -0.79
CA MET A 29 0.48 11.66 -0.51
C MET A 29 2.01 11.68 -0.36
N TYR A 30 2.63 10.54 -0.03
CA TYR A 30 4.09 10.42 0.11
C TYR A 30 4.79 10.09 -1.20
N LEU A 31 4.07 9.67 -2.25
CA LEU A 31 4.68 9.32 -3.54
C LEU A 31 5.47 10.48 -4.18
N PRO A 32 4.95 11.72 -4.22
CA PRO A 32 5.71 12.84 -4.80
C PRO A 32 6.97 13.18 -4.01
N LEU A 33 7.00 12.88 -2.70
CA LEU A 33 8.21 13.06 -1.88
C LEU A 33 9.25 12.00 -2.24
N ILE A 34 8.81 10.77 -2.49
CA ILE A 34 9.66 9.63 -2.87
C ILE A 34 10.24 9.81 -4.28
N GLU A 35 9.46 10.34 -5.22
CA GLU A 35 9.93 10.66 -6.57
C GLU A 35 11.03 11.73 -6.59
N LYS A 36 11.07 12.60 -5.57
CA LYS A 36 12.11 13.62 -5.39
C LYS A 36 13.36 13.09 -4.67
N MET A 37 13.33 11.86 -4.15
CA MET A 37 14.48 11.26 -3.46
C MET A 37 15.52 10.73 -4.47
N PRO A 38 16.77 10.49 -4.02
CA PRO A 38 17.78 9.88 -4.87
C PRO A 38 17.36 8.50 -5.42
N SER A 39 17.97 8.09 -6.54
CA SER A 39 17.59 6.91 -7.33
C SER A 39 17.57 5.59 -6.56
N TYR A 40 18.15 5.53 -5.37
CA TYR A 40 18.18 4.34 -4.53
C TYR A 40 17.48 4.58 -3.19
N LEU A 41 16.36 3.90 -2.99
CA LEU A 41 15.54 3.97 -1.78
C LEU A 41 15.68 2.69 -0.97
N PHE A 42 16.20 2.81 0.25
CA PHE A 42 16.27 1.69 1.19
C PHE A 42 15.00 1.60 2.03
N LEU A 43 14.14 0.63 1.74
CA LEU A 43 13.01 0.30 2.61
C LEU A 43 13.49 -0.58 3.77
N ILE A 44 13.56 -0.02 5.01
CA ILE A 44 13.87 -0.77 6.25
C ILE A 44 13.03 -2.04 6.35
N ARG A 45 13.53 -3.21 6.79
CA ARG A 45 12.82 -4.53 6.77
C ARG A 45 12.08 -4.95 8.07
N PRO A 46 11.11 -4.20 8.62
CA PRO A 46 10.19 -4.75 9.61
C PRO A 46 9.23 -5.75 8.95
N ARG A 47 8.97 -6.87 9.64
CA ARG A 47 8.06 -7.92 9.18
C ARG A 47 6.62 -7.39 9.11
N ARG A 48 5.90 -7.72 8.03
CA ARG A 48 4.49 -7.34 7.81
C ARG A 48 4.21 -5.83 7.81
N PHE A 49 5.20 -4.99 7.51
CA PHE A 49 5.04 -3.53 7.44
C PHE A 49 4.24 -3.03 6.21
N GLY A 50 3.76 -3.92 5.34
CA GLY A 50 2.95 -3.54 4.16
C GLY A 50 3.76 -3.05 2.96
N LYS A 51 5.07 -3.31 2.90
CA LYS A 51 5.91 -2.92 1.76
C LYS A 51 5.46 -3.52 0.43
N SER A 52 5.03 -4.78 0.43
CA SER A 52 4.57 -5.44 -0.79
C SER A 52 3.32 -4.76 -1.34
N VAL A 53 2.36 -4.40 -0.47
CA VAL A 53 1.19 -3.59 -0.84
C VAL A 53 1.63 -2.22 -1.37
N PHE A 54 2.60 -1.58 -0.72
CA PHE A 54 3.11 -0.28 -1.13
C PHE A 54 3.76 -0.30 -2.52
N LEU A 55 4.57 -1.32 -2.83
CA LEU A 55 5.13 -1.51 -4.17
C LEU A 55 4.04 -1.82 -5.20
N SER A 56 3.02 -2.62 -4.84
CA SER A 56 1.86 -2.86 -5.70
C SER A 56 1.10 -1.58 -6.00
N MET A 57 0.97 -0.69 -5.02
CA MET A 57 0.36 0.63 -5.18
C MET A 57 1.19 1.49 -6.14
N MET A 58 2.50 1.60 -5.94
CA MET A 58 3.40 2.35 -6.85
C MET A 58 3.37 1.85 -8.29
N ARG A 59 3.13 0.55 -8.52
CA ARG A 59 3.00 -0.02 -9.87
C ARG A 59 1.68 0.36 -10.56
N THR A 60 0.65 0.68 -9.78
CA THR A 60 -0.73 0.87 -10.25
C THR A 60 -1.24 2.31 -10.12
N TYR A 61 -0.48 3.13 -9.40
CA TYR A 61 -0.53 4.59 -9.42
C TYR A 61 -0.18 5.10 -10.81
#